data_AF-A0A9X1WWA7-F1
#
_entry.id   AF-A0A9X1WWA7-F1
#
_cell.length_a   1.000
_cell.length_b   1.000
_cell.length_c   1.000
_cell.angle_alpha   90.00
_cell.angle_beta   90.00
_cell.angle_gamma   90.00
#
_symmetry.space_group_name_H-M   'P 1'
#
loop_
_entity.id
_entity.type
_entity.pdbx_description
1 polymer ?
#
loop_
_entity_poly.entity_id
_entity_poly.type
_entity_poly.pdbx_seq_one_letter_code
_entity_poly.pdbx_strand_id
1 'polypeptide(L)'
;MIDDPALVNQQRLSNDGSKDRSADIVRDLSIWDPSVKLIDFSRNFGHQIAITAGMDYAAGDAVIVIDADLQDPPELILQMIEKWRNGYEVVYAKRIKRNGETRFKKWTASLFYRLLRASTEIPIPVDTGDFRLMDRKVTEEMKRLPENNRFVRGLVSWVGYRQTAIEYERQERFAGETKYPLKRMIKLSLDGITSFSYKPLKLSGYLGSLLSGVGFLYLLYVLYLAIFTEGTTKGWPSLIGIMFIFNGFVLIMLGILGEYVGRIYDETKGRPLYIVRECCNIEMRRMDAKQTSERL
;
A
#
# COMPACT_ATOMS: atom_id res chain seq x y z
N MET A 1 -20.57 19.26 -7.41
CA MET A 1 -21.66 18.35 -7.00
C MET A 1 -22.08 17.58 -8.25
N ILE A 2 -22.33 16.28 -8.15
CA ILE A 2 -22.96 15.54 -9.26
C ILE A 2 -24.46 15.59 -8.99
N ASP A 3 -25.13 16.53 -9.66
CA ASP A 3 -26.57 16.76 -9.51
C ASP A 3 -27.33 15.78 -10.42
N ASP A 4 -27.26 14.49 -10.08
CA ASP A 4 -28.17 13.48 -10.60
C ASP A 4 -29.26 13.20 -9.55
N PRO A 5 -30.52 13.62 -9.76
CA PRO A 5 -31.59 13.42 -8.79
C PRO A 5 -31.93 11.95 -8.52
N ALA A 6 -31.43 11.00 -9.32
CA ALA A 6 -31.55 9.56 -9.05
C ALA A 6 -30.49 9.03 -8.06
N LEU A 7 -29.54 9.86 -7.60
CA LEU A 7 -28.46 9.48 -6.71
C LEU A 7 -28.52 10.26 -5.40
N VAL A 8 -28.65 9.54 -4.28
CA VAL A 8 -28.43 10.12 -2.95
C VAL A 8 -26.93 10.07 -2.66
N ASN A 9 -26.27 11.22 -2.77
CA ASN A 9 -24.83 11.33 -2.57
C ASN A 9 -24.50 11.79 -1.14
N GLN A 10 -23.43 11.22 -0.58
CA GLN A 10 -22.85 11.67 0.69
C GLN A 10 -21.35 11.80 0.52
N GLN A 11 -20.80 12.98 0.82
CA GLN A 11 -19.36 13.22 0.71
C GLN A 11 -18.70 13.09 2.08
N ARG A 12 -17.78 12.14 2.21
CA ARG A 12 -16.99 11.95 3.43
C ARG A 12 -15.58 12.45 3.20
N LEU A 13 -15.15 13.42 3.99
CA LEU A 13 -13.79 13.94 3.98
C LEU A 13 -13.05 13.50 5.24
N SER A 14 -11.94 12.78 5.06
CA SER A 14 -11.05 12.39 6.15
C SER A 14 -9.94 13.43 6.29
N ASN A 15 -9.94 14.20 7.38
CA ASN A 15 -8.85 15.11 7.69
C ASN A 15 -7.71 14.38 8.41
N ASP A 16 -6.59 14.18 7.71
CA ASP A 16 -5.42 13.43 8.20
C ASP A 16 -4.50 14.28 9.10
N GLY A 17 -5.08 14.94 10.11
CA GLY A 17 -4.36 15.76 11.08
C GLY A 17 -3.70 17.01 10.48
N SER A 18 -4.40 17.70 9.58
CA SER A 18 -3.94 18.96 8.99
C SER A 18 -3.69 20.03 10.07
N LYS A 19 -2.75 20.93 9.81
CA LYS A 19 -2.36 22.02 10.74
C LYS A 19 -2.89 23.39 10.31
N ASP A 20 -3.52 23.45 9.15
CA ASP A 20 -4.16 24.64 8.60
C ASP A 20 -5.67 24.61 8.89
N ARG A 21 -6.41 25.52 8.25
CA ARG A 21 -7.86 25.68 8.44
C ARG A 21 -8.69 24.67 7.65
N SER A 22 -8.11 23.61 7.08
CA SER A 22 -8.87 22.65 6.26
C SER A 22 -10.02 21.98 7.03
N ALA A 23 -9.78 21.58 8.28
CA ALA A 23 -10.84 20.98 9.11
C ALA A 23 -11.98 21.96 9.38
N ASP A 24 -11.65 23.22 9.69
CA ASP A 24 -12.64 24.26 9.98
C ASP A 24 -13.50 24.57 8.76
N ILE A 25 -12.88 24.69 7.58
CA ILE A 25 -13.60 24.95 6.32
C ILE A 25 -14.60 23.82 6.02
N VAL A 26 -14.19 22.55 6.20
CA VAL A 26 -15.09 21.41 5.96
C VAL A 26 -16.18 21.35 7.01
N ARG A 27 -15.88 21.71 8.26
CA ARG A 27 -16.90 21.81 9.33
C ARG A 27 -17.94 22.87 8.97
N ASP A 28 -17.53 24.06 8.58
CA ASP A 28 -18.43 25.12 8.15
C ASP A 28 -19.28 24.65 6.97
N LEU A 29 -18.68 24.00 5.97
CA LEU A 29 -19.40 23.43 4.83
C LEU A 29 -20.43 22.37 5.25
N SER A 30 -20.12 21.53 6.24
CA SER A 30 -21.03 20.52 6.75
C SER A 30 -22.26 21.10 7.47
N ILE A 31 -22.18 22.35 7.96
CA ILE A 31 -23.33 23.06 8.53
C ILE A 31 -24.30 23.46 7.41
N TRP A 32 -23.76 23.92 6.27
CA TRP A 32 -24.56 24.35 5.12
C TRP A 32 -25.11 23.18 4.30
N ASP A 33 -24.35 22.09 4.18
CA ASP A 33 -24.73 20.90 3.42
C ASP A 33 -24.61 19.64 4.30
N PRO A 34 -25.75 19.08 4.79
CA PRO A 34 -25.77 17.85 5.59
C PRO A 34 -25.23 16.61 4.88
N SER A 35 -25.10 16.64 3.55
CA SER A 35 -24.49 15.56 2.77
C SER A 35 -22.97 15.51 2.95
N VAL A 36 -22.36 16.64 3.32
CA VAL A 36 -20.94 16.77 3.65
C VAL A 36 -20.69 16.33 5.08
N LYS A 37 -19.73 15.42 5.22
CA LYS A 37 -19.42 14.72 6.45
C LYS A 37 -17.91 14.76 6.70
N LEU A 38 -17.51 15.09 7.92
CA LEU A 38 -16.10 15.20 8.32
C LEU A 38 -15.71 14.06 9.25
N ILE A 39 -14.55 13.46 9.01
CA ILE A 39 -13.87 12.54 9.93
C ILE A 39 -12.51 13.18 10.26
N ASP A 40 -12.39 13.80 11.43
CA ASP A 40 -11.15 14.47 11.85
C ASP A 40 -10.28 13.54 12.69
N PHE A 41 -9.05 13.27 12.25
CA PHE A 41 -8.14 12.40 12.98
C PHE A 41 -7.41 13.12 14.11
N SER A 42 -7.08 12.37 15.16
CA SER A 42 -6.32 12.91 16.31
C SER A 42 -4.91 13.36 15.95
N ARG A 43 -4.33 12.81 14.89
CA ARG A 43 -3.03 13.15 14.30
C ARG A 43 -2.96 12.68 12.85
N ASN A 44 -1.85 12.95 12.18
CA ASN A 44 -1.56 12.35 10.88
C ASN A 44 -1.27 10.84 11.03
N PHE A 45 -2.02 10.02 10.30
CA PHE A 45 -1.88 8.57 10.17
C PHE A 45 -1.47 8.16 8.74
N GLY A 46 -1.80 8.97 7.74
CA GLY A 46 -1.38 8.78 6.35
C GLY A 46 -2.53 8.45 5.40
N HIS A 47 -2.28 8.66 4.11
CA HIS A 47 -3.26 8.58 3.02
C HIS A 47 -4.06 7.27 2.96
N GLN A 48 -3.39 6.12 3.00
CA GLN A 48 -4.06 4.81 2.89
C GLN A 48 -5.00 4.54 4.08
N ILE A 49 -4.65 5.06 5.26
CA ILE A 49 -5.48 4.95 6.47
C ILE A 49 -6.67 5.91 6.37
N ALA A 50 -6.48 7.12 5.83
CA ALA A 50 -7.57 8.06 5.58
C ALA A 50 -8.63 7.50 4.60
N ILE A 51 -8.19 6.81 3.54
CA ILE A 51 -9.09 6.07 2.63
C ILE A 51 -9.84 4.97 3.37
N THR A 52 -9.14 4.20 4.22
CA THR A 52 -9.75 3.12 5.01
C THR A 52 -10.84 3.64 5.94
N ALA A 53 -10.56 4.71 6.71
CA ALA A 53 -11.58 5.32 7.56
C ALA A 53 -12.77 5.83 6.74
N GLY A 54 -12.52 6.44 5.58
CA GLY A 54 -13.58 6.85 4.67
C GLY A 54 -14.51 5.70 4.27
N MET A 55 -13.94 4.52 3.99
CA MET A 55 -14.70 3.29 3.72
C MET A 55 -15.43 2.78 4.96
N ASP A 56 -14.79 2.76 6.13
CA ASP A 56 -15.36 2.25 7.39
C ASP A 56 -16.65 2.99 7.77
N TYR A 57 -16.67 4.32 7.56
CA TYR A 57 -17.82 5.18 7.82
C TYR A 57 -18.79 5.31 6.63
N ALA A 58 -18.44 4.77 5.45
CA ALA A 58 -19.30 4.81 4.27
C ALA A 58 -20.53 3.90 4.41
N ALA A 59 -21.70 4.43 4.04
CA ALA A 59 -22.99 3.73 4.10
C ALA A 59 -23.66 3.57 2.72
N GLY A 60 -23.04 4.07 1.64
CA GLY A 60 -23.61 3.97 0.28
C GLY A 60 -23.62 2.54 -0.28
N ASP A 61 -24.39 2.32 -1.35
CA ASP A 61 -24.38 1.05 -2.12
C ASP A 61 -23.11 0.91 -2.97
N ALA A 62 -22.47 2.04 -3.29
CA ALA A 62 -21.14 2.13 -3.85
C ALA A 62 -20.35 3.22 -3.12
N VAL A 63 -19.02 3.05 -3.05
CA VAL A 63 -18.09 4.00 -2.45
C VAL A 63 -17.08 4.42 -3.50
N ILE A 64 -16.92 5.74 -3.64
CA ILE A 64 -15.96 6.33 -4.57
C ILE A 64 -14.87 7.01 -3.76
N VAL A 65 -13.63 6.66 -4.06
CA VAL A 65 -12.44 7.31 -3.48
C VAL A 65 -11.94 8.31 -4.50
N ILE A 66 -11.73 9.56 -4.10
CA ILE A 66 -11.17 10.62 -4.96
C ILE A 66 -10.23 11.51 -4.13
N ASP A 67 -9.12 11.93 -4.73
CA ASP A 67 -8.18 12.85 -4.08
C ASP A 67 -8.73 14.29 -4.11
N ALA A 68 -8.51 15.06 -3.05
CA ALA A 68 -8.98 16.44 -2.92
C ALA A 68 -8.14 17.47 -3.70
N ASP A 69 -7.15 17.04 -4.48
CA ASP A 69 -6.22 17.92 -5.21
C ASP A 69 -6.70 18.31 -6.62
N LEU A 70 -7.95 17.98 -6.95
CA LEU A 70 -8.63 18.26 -8.23
C LEU A 70 -7.90 17.72 -9.47
N GLN A 71 -6.92 16.81 -9.32
CA GLN A 71 -6.23 16.24 -10.47
C GLN A 71 -7.08 15.21 -11.22
N ASP A 72 -8.04 14.61 -10.53
CA ASP A 72 -8.88 13.55 -11.05
C ASP A 72 -10.28 14.12 -11.36
N PRO A 73 -10.74 14.06 -12.61
CA PRO A 73 -11.97 14.73 -13.05
C PRO A 73 -13.20 14.04 -12.43
N PRO A 74 -13.99 14.75 -11.60
CA PRO A 74 -15.19 14.19 -10.96
C PRO A 74 -16.23 13.68 -11.97
N GLU A 75 -16.22 14.16 -13.21
CA GLU A 75 -17.12 13.74 -14.29
C GLU A 75 -16.99 12.25 -14.61
N LEU A 76 -15.83 11.64 -14.35
CA LEU A 76 -15.62 10.19 -14.53
C LEU A 76 -16.49 9.35 -13.58
N ILE A 77 -16.97 9.92 -12.48
CA ILE A 77 -17.84 9.22 -11.52
C ILE A 77 -19.10 8.71 -12.22
N LEU A 78 -19.71 9.52 -13.11
CA LEU A 78 -20.92 9.12 -13.84
C LEU A 78 -20.65 7.87 -14.72
N GLN A 79 -19.50 7.85 -15.40
CA GLN A 79 -19.08 6.69 -16.19
C GLN A 79 -18.76 5.48 -15.30
N MET A 80 -18.18 5.69 -14.11
CA MET A 80 -17.95 4.62 -13.13
C MET A 80 -19.25 4.00 -12.66
N ILE A 81 -20.27 4.82 -12.39
CA ILE A 81 -21.60 4.36 -11.96
C ILE A 81 -22.28 3.55 -13.08
N GLU A 82 -22.15 3.97 -14.33
CA GLU A 82 -22.68 3.20 -15.47
C GLU A 82 -22.03 1.80 -15.57
N LYS A 83 -20.69 1.72 -15.46
CA LYS A 83 -19.99 0.43 -15.43
C LYS A 83 -20.37 -0.41 -14.21
N TRP A 84 -20.56 0.21 -13.05
CA TRP A 84 -21.03 -0.48 -11.86
C TRP A 84 -22.43 -1.09 -12.05
N ARG A 85 -23.37 -0.32 -12.62
CA ARG A 85 -24.71 -0.80 -12.98
C ARG A 85 -24.68 -1.93 -14.03
N ASN A 86 -23.67 -1.95 -14.90
CA ASN A 86 -23.41 -3.05 -15.84
C ASN A 86 -22.81 -4.30 -15.17
N GLY A 87 -22.68 -4.33 -13.85
CA GLY A 87 -22.31 -5.51 -13.07
C GLY A 87 -20.84 -5.60 -12.67
N TYR A 88 -20.02 -4.57 -12.91
CA TYR A 88 -18.64 -4.53 -12.40
C TYR A 88 -18.62 -4.05 -10.95
N GLU A 89 -18.06 -4.84 -10.04
CA GLU A 89 -17.97 -4.48 -8.62
C GLU A 89 -16.87 -3.45 -8.31
N VAL A 90 -15.84 -3.36 -9.15
CA VAL A 90 -14.76 -2.38 -9.02
C VAL A 90 -14.55 -1.67 -10.35
N VAL A 91 -14.56 -0.34 -10.32
CA VAL A 91 -14.28 0.48 -11.51
C VAL A 91 -13.20 1.48 -11.16
N TYR A 92 -12.05 1.40 -11.82
CA TYR A 92 -10.91 2.26 -11.51
C TYR A 92 -10.54 3.18 -12.68
N ALA A 93 -10.04 4.37 -12.36
CA ALA A 93 -9.52 5.29 -13.36
C ALA A 93 -8.08 4.90 -13.73
N LYS A 94 -7.84 4.69 -15.03
CA LYS A 94 -6.52 4.34 -15.59
C LYS A 94 -6.01 5.47 -16.47
N ARG A 95 -4.77 5.90 -16.25
CA ARG A 95 -4.18 7.03 -16.98
C ARG A 95 -3.68 6.57 -18.34
N ILE A 96 -4.07 7.26 -19.41
CA ILE A 96 -3.65 6.95 -20.79
C ILE A 96 -2.22 7.47 -21.07
N LYS A 97 -1.90 8.68 -20.60
CA LYS A 97 -0.59 9.33 -20.81
C LYS A 97 -0.09 10.04 -19.56
N ARG A 98 1.21 9.88 -19.30
CA ARG A 98 1.98 10.67 -18.32
C ARG A 98 2.72 11.79 -19.07
N ASN A 99 2.05 12.91 -19.29
CA ASN A 99 2.71 14.14 -19.75
C ASN A 99 3.53 14.71 -18.58
N GLY A 100 4.75 15.18 -18.86
CA GLY A 100 5.62 15.83 -17.86
C GLY A 100 6.52 14.95 -16.98
N GLU A 101 6.45 13.61 -17.07
CA GLU A 101 7.41 12.75 -16.32
C GLU A 101 8.74 12.55 -17.08
N THR A 102 9.86 12.83 -16.40
CA THR A 102 11.20 12.54 -16.90
C THR A 102 11.37 11.05 -17.23
N ARG A 103 12.19 10.74 -18.24
CA ARG A 103 12.49 9.35 -18.66
C ARG A 103 12.91 8.45 -17.50
N PHE A 104 13.63 9.00 -16.52
CA PHE A 104 14.03 8.30 -15.30
C PHE A 104 12.83 7.86 -14.44
N LYS A 105 11.85 8.73 -14.20
CA LYS A 105 10.63 8.39 -13.42
C LYS A 105 9.78 7.34 -14.13
N LYS A 106 9.66 7.42 -15.45
CA LYS A 106 8.95 6.41 -16.25
C LYS A 106 9.63 5.04 -16.16
N TRP A 107 10.96 5.01 -16.23
CA TRP A 107 11.73 3.78 -16.13
C TRP A 107 11.67 3.14 -14.74
N THR A 108 11.87 3.93 -13.67
CA THR A 108 11.81 3.41 -12.29
C THR A 108 10.40 2.94 -11.91
N ALA A 109 9.35 3.64 -12.36
CA ALA A 109 7.98 3.19 -12.18
C ALA A 109 7.68 1.89 -12.94
N SER A 110 8.12 1.79 -14.19
CA SER A 110 7.96 0.56 -14.99
C SER A 110 8.68 -0.63 -14.38
N LEU A 111 9.93 -0.44 -13.91
CA LEU A 111 10.69 -1.45 -13.19
C LEU A 111 9.99 -1.87 -11.89
N PHE A 112 9.47 -0.90 -11.14
CA PHE A 112 8.68 -1.16 -9.93
C PHE A 112 7.47 -2.04 -10.22
N TYR A 113 6.63 -1.67 -11.18
CA TYR A 113 5.43 -2.44 -11.48
C TYR A 113 5.75 -3.82 -12.06
N ARG A 114 6.85 -3.96 -12.81
CA ARG A 114 7.34 -5.27 -13.26
C ARG A 114 7.80 -6.14 -12.09
N LEU A 115 8.57 -5.59 -11.15
CA LEU A 115 9.01 -6.31 -9.94
C LEU A 115 7.83 -6.65 -9.04
N LEU A 116 6.88 -5.73 -8.86
CA LEU A 116 5.66 -5.96 -8.11
C LEU A 116 4.86 -7.09 -8.76
N ARG A 117 4.58 -7.02 -10.07
CA ARG A 117 3.85 -8.07 -10.80
C ARG A 117 4.55 -9.43 -10.80
N ALA A 118 5.88 -9.45 -10.81
CA ALA A 118 6.63 -10.70 -10.69
C ALA A 118 6.61 -11.25 -9.25
N SER A 119 6.51 -10.36 -8.26
CA SER A 119 6.55 -10.72 -6.84
C SER A 119 5.16 -11.06 -6.28
N THR A 120 4.11 -10.40 -6.73
CA THR A 120 2.71 -10.59 -6.30
C THR A 120 2.00 -11.58 -7.22
N GLU A 121 1.28 -12.55 -6.66
CA GLU A 121 0.47 -13.50 -7.45
C GLU A 121 -0.77 -12.84 -8.08
N ILE A 122 -1.11 -11.64 -7.63
CA ILE A 122 -2.30 -10.91 -8.03
C ILE A 122 -1.97 -9.87 -9.10
N PRO A 123 -2.75 -9.80 -10.20
CA PRO A 123 -2.56 -8.81 -11.24
C PRO A 123 -2.99 -7.43 -10.73
N ILE A 124 -2.05 -6.66 -10.18
CA ILE A 124 -2.29 -5.27 -9.78
C ILE A 124 -2.26 -4.37 -11.04
N PRO A 125 -3.35 -3.63 -11.34
CA PRO A 125 -3.40 -2.74 -12.50
C PRO A 125 -2.33 -1.64 -12.45
N VAL A 126 -1.50 -1.58 -13.49
CA VAL A 126 -0.45 -0.59 -13.68
C VAL A 126 -1.07 0.78 -14.03
N ASP A 127 -0.43 1.87 -13.62
CA ASP A 127 -0.85 3.25 -13.97
C ASP A 127 -2.24 3.65 -13.47
N THR A 128 -2.69 3.02 -12.38
CA THR A 128 -3.94 3.34 -11.70
C THR A 128 -3.69 4.18 -10.47
N GLY A 129 -4.53 5.20 -10.27
CA GLY A 129 -4.56 6.01 -9.05
C GLY A 129 -5.37 5.34 -7.93
N ASP A 130 -5.61 6.08 -6.85
CA ASP A 130 -6.59 5.66 -5.85
C ASP A 130 -8.03 5.93 -6.31
N PHE A 131 -8.23 6.77 -7.35
CA PHE A 131 -9.54 7.07 -7.93
C PHE A 131 -10.26 5.82 -8.46
N ARG A 132 -11.29 5.39 -7.72
CA ARG A 132 -12.07 4.18 -8.00
C ARG A 132 -13.44 4.22 -7.36
N LEU A 133 -14.37 3.50 -7.97
CA LEU A 133 -15.64 3.07 -7.40
C LEU A 133 -15.53 1.61 -6.93
N MET A 134 -16.07 1.33 -5.75
CA MET A 134 -16.18 0.00 -5.17
C MET A 134 -17.61 -0.25 -4.72
N ASP A 135 -18.18 -1.38 -5.11
CA ASP A 135 -19.49 -1.86 -4.62
C ASP A 135 -19.45 -2.10 -3.10
N ARG A 136 -20.60 -1.94 -2.42
CA ARG A 136 -20.71 -2.20 -0.98
C ARG A 136 -20.18 -3.58 -0.59
N LYS A 137 -20.39 -4.62 -1.40
CA LYS A 137 -19.87 -5.97 -1.09
C LYS A 137 -18.34 -5.99 -1.05
N VAL A 138 -17.67 -5.19 -1.90
CA VAL A 138 -16.21 -5.07 -1.91
C VAL A 138 -15.75 -4.33 -0.68
N THR A 139 -16.38 -3.21 -0.35
CA THR A 139 -15.97 -2.40 0.81
C THR A 139 -16.19 -3.13 2.14
N GLU A 140 -17.26 -3.92 2.28
CA GLU A 140 -17.49 -4.75 3.46
C GLU A 140 -16.42 -5.84 3.64
N GLU A 141 -15.95 -6.49 2.57
CA GLU A 141 -14.81 -7.41 2.67
C GLU A 141 -13.51 -6.66 3.01
N MET A 142 -13.29 -5.49 2.42
CA MET A 142 -12.13 -4.65 2.74
C MET A 142 -12.10 -4.24 4.22
N LYS A 143 -13.25 -4.02 4.87
CA LYS A 143 -13.34 -3.71 6.31
C LYS A 143 -12.91 -4.87 7.21
N ARG A 144 -13.02 -6.11 6.73
CA ARG A 144 -12.69 -7.33 7.50
C ARG A 144 -11.21 -7.69 7.44
N LEU A 145 -10.49 -7.14 6.46
CA LEU A 145 -9.07 -7.39 6.23
C LEU A 145 -8.23 -6.85 7.41
N PRO A 146 -7.49 -7.72 8.13
CA PRO A 146 -6.79 -7.36 9.37
C PRO A 146 -5.52 -6.55 9.17
N GLU A 147 -5.05 -6.40 7.93
CA GLU A 147 -3.75 -5.81 7.59
C GLU A 147 -3.62 -4.38 8.13
N ASN A 148 -2.59 -4.15 8.94
CA ASN A 148 -2.24 -2.83 9.45
C ASN A 148 -1.51 -1.99 8.40
N ASN A 149 -0.62 -2.63 7.63
CA ASN A 149 0.11 -2.00 6.54
C ASN A 149 -0.74 -2.01 5.26
N ARG A 150 -1.79 -1.19 5.24
CA ARG A 150 -2.78 -1.19 4.16
C ARG A 150 -2.24 -0.58 2.88
N PHE A 151 -2.11 -1.41 1.86
CA PHE A 151 -1.97 -0.98 0.47
C PHE A 151 -3.30 -1.25 -0.24
N VAL A 152 -4.20 -0.27 -0.22
CA VAL A 152 -5.59 -0.40 -0.67
C VAL A 152 -5.67 -0.92 -2.11
N ARG A 153 -4.77 -0.48 -3.00
CA ARG A 153 -4.74 -0.95 -4.39
C ARG A 153 -4.47 -2.45 -4.51
N GLY A 154 -3.55 -2.96 -3.71
CA GLY A 154 -3.23 -4.37 -3.64
C GLY A 154 -4.36 -5.17 -3.01
N LEU A 155 -4.91 -4.70 -1.89
CA LEU A 155 -6.03 -5.35 -1.21
C LEU A 155 -7.27 -5.44 -2.12
N VAL A 156 -7.65 -4.37 -2.82
CA VAL A 156 -8.76 -4.40 -3.78
C VAL A 156 -8.52 -5.41 -4.91
N SER A 157 -7.27 -5.54 -5.36
CA SER A 157 -6.91 -6.56 -6.35
C SER A 157 -6.97 -7.97 -5.76
N TRP A 158 -6.60 -8.14 -4.49
CA TRP A 158 -6.58 -9.41 -3.75
C TRP A 158 -7.98 -9.97 -3.51
N VAL A 159 -8.96 -9.12 -3.16
CA VAL A 159 -10.35 -9.56 -2.94
C VAL A 159 -10.98 -10.14 -4.22
N GLY A 160 -10.47 -9.79 -5.41
CA GLY A 160 -10.69 -10.59 -6.63
C GLY A 160 -12.05 -10.44 -7.31
N TYR A 161 -12.88 -9.47 -6.92
CA TYR A 161 -14.14 -9.15 -7.60
C TYR A 161 -13.93 -8.68 -9.06
N ARG A 162 -14.99 -8.62 -9.88
CA ARG A 162 -14.87 -8.19 -11.28
C ARG A 162 -14.51 -6.72 -11.36
N GLN A 163 -13.44 -6.41 -12.08
CA GLN A 163 -12.89 -5.06 -12.18
C GLN A 163 -12.86 -4.61 -13.64
N THR A 164 -13.09 -3.31 -13.86
CA THR A 164 -12.88 -2.69 -15.16
C THR A 164 -12.21 -1.33 -15.02
N ALA A 165 -11.49 -0.92 -16.07
CA ALA A 165 -10.88 0.39 -16.17
C ALA A 165 -11.79 1.36 -16.91
N ILE A 166 -11.72 2.63 -16.52
CA ILE A 166 -12.10 3.76 -17.37
C ILE A 166 -10.82 4.55 -17.65
N GLU A 167 -10.53 4.74 -18.92
CA GLU A 167 -9.31 5.41 -19.36
C GLU A 167 -9.52 6.93 -19.40
N TYR A 168 -8.57 7.69 -18.85
CA TYR A 168 -8.64 9.16 -18.82
C TYR A 168 -7.27 9.83 -18.98
N GLU A 169 -7.30 11.10 -19.38
CA GLU A 169 -6.15 12.00 -19.35
C GLU A 169 -6.18 12.85 -18.08
N ARG A 170 -5.14 12.74 -17.25
CA ARG A 170 -5.06 13.48 -15.98
C ARG A 170 -4.65 14.92 -16.25
N GLN A 171 -5.39 15.87 -15.69
CA GLN A 171 -5.03 17.29 -15.77
C GLN A 171 -3.85 17.62 -14.84
N GLU A 172 -3.08 18.66 -15.18
CA GLU A 172 -2.04 19.19 -14.30
C GLU A 172 -2.66 19.79 -13.03
N ARG A 173 -1.91 19.86 -11.92
CA ARG A 173 -2.43 20.40 -10.66
C ARG A 173 -2.82 21.86 -10.84
N PHE A 174 -3.99 22.24 -10.35
CA PHE A 174 -4.42 23.64 -10.29
C PHE A 174 -3.51 24.47 -9.36
N ALA A 175 -2.97 23.86 -8.29
CA ALA A 175 -1.96 24.47 -7.41
C ALA A 175 -1.11 23.41 -6.65
N GLY A 176 0.14 23.78 -6.33
CA GLY A 176 1.01 23.05 -5.39
C GLY A 176 2.11 22.17 -6.02
N GLU A 177 3.31 22.20 -5.43
CA GLU A 177 4.44 21.37 -5.87
C GLU A 177 4.30 19.89 -5.47
N THR A 178 4.86 18.98 -6.27
CA THR A 178 4.80 17.53 -6.03
C THR A 178 5.65 17.13 -4.81
N LYS A 179 5.04 17.02 -3.63
CA LYS A 179 5.68 16.57 -2.38
C LYS A 179 5.84 15.04 -2.26
N TYR A 180 6.08 14.30 -3.35
CA TYR A 180 6.37 12.86 -3.28
C TYR A 180 7.84 12.56 -3.60
N PRO A 181 8.74 12.62 -2.59
CA PRO A 181 10.16 12.35 -2.78
C PRO A 181 10.41 10.87 -3.10
N LEU A 182 11.48 10.59 -3.84
CA LEU A 182 11.92 9.24 -4.24
C LEU A 182 11.96 8.26 -3.05
N LYS A 183 12.36 8.73 -1.86
CA LYS A 183 12.40 7.94 -0.62
C LYS A 183 11.03 7.38 -0.22
N ARG A 184 9.94 8.16 -0.38
CA ARG A 184 8.58 7.70 -0.09
C ARG A 184 8.10 6.68 -1.12
N MET A 185 8.51 6.84 -2.39
CA MET A 185 8.22 5.83 -3.41
C MET A 185 8.91 4.51 -3.11
N ILE A 186 10.22 4.53 -2.77
CA ILE A 186 10.96 3.31 -2.41
C ILE A 186 10.33 2.62 -1.19
N LYS A 187 9.96 3.40 -0.16
CA LYS A 187 9.27 2.86 1.02
C LYS A 187 7.95 2.18 0.63
N LEU A 188 7.10 2.85 -0.14
CA LEU A 188 5.83 2.28 -0.62
C LEU A 188 6.05 1.00 -1.43
N SER A 189 7.13 0.94 -2.23
CA SER A 189 7.48 -0.25 -3.00
C SER A 189 7.91 -1.42 -2.13
N LEU A 190 8.76 -1.17 -1.14
CA LEU A 190 9.19 -2.17 -0.16
C LEU A 190 7.97 -2.67 0.63
N ASP A 191 7.10 -1.76 1.06
CA ASP A 191 5.85 -2.10 1.76
C ASP A 191 4.93 -2.97 0.89
N GLY A 192 4.77 -2.65 -0.40
CA GLY A 192 3.95 -3.46 -1.32
C GLY A 192 4.54 -4.85 -1.58
N ILE A 193 5.86 -4.97 -1.79
CA ILE A 193 6.49 -6.27 -2.03
C ILE A 193 6.40 -7.16 -0.78
N THR A 194 6.74 -6.61 0.39
CA THR A 194 6.81 -7.39 1.64
C THR A 194 5.44 -7.71 2.22
N SER A 195 4.41 -6.89 1.94
CA SER A 195 3.03 -7.16 2.40
C SER A 195 2.32 -8.23 1.55
N PHE A 196 2.67 -8.36 0.27
CA PHE A 196 1.97 -9.27 -0.67
C PHE A 196 2.86 -10.39 -1.23
N SER A 197 4.10 -10.53 -0.76
CA SER A 197 5.01 -11.56 -1.24
C SER A 197 5.98 -12.01 -0.15
N TYR A 198 6.02 -13.31 0.09
CA TYR A 198 7.08 -13.96 0.88
C TYR A 198 8.32 -14.29 0.03
N LYS A 199 8.32 -14.00 -1.29
CA LYS A 199 9.41 -14.38 -2.20
C LYS A 199 10.77 -13.80 -1.80
N PRO A 200 10.89 -12.54 -1.31
CA PRO A 200 12.17 -12.04 -0.80
C PRO A 200 12.73 -12.90 0.35
N LEU A 201 11.85 -13.37 1.24
CA LEU A 201 12.23 -14.25 2.36
C LEU A 201 12.62 -15.66 1.89
N LYS A 202 11.95 -16.21 0.87
CA LYS A 202 12.37 -17.49 0.28
C LYS A 202 13.69 -17.37 -0.46
N LEU A 203 13.91 -16.27 -1.19
CA LEU A 203 15.16 -16.03 -1.92
C LEU A 203 16.35 -15.91 -0.97
N SER A 204 16.18 -15.22 0.17
CA SER A 204 17.22 -15.17 1.21
C SER A 204 17.53 -16.57 1.76
N GLY A 205 16.51 -17.39 2.01
CA GLY A 205 16.68 -18.78 2.42
C GLY A 205 17.44 -19.63 1.40
N TYR A 206 17.10 -19.54 0.11
CA TYR A 206 17.79 -20.28 -0.95
C TYR A 206 19.24 -19.86 -1.13
N LEU A 207 19.52 -18.55 -1.14
CA LEU A 207 20.89 -18.04 -1.22
C LEU A 207 21.72 -18.46 -0.02
N GLY A 208 21.16 -18.37 1.20
CA GLY A 208 21.82 -18.84 2.42
C GLY A 208 22.14 -20.34 2.38
N SER A 209 21.20 -21.15 1.89
CA SER A 209 21.40 -22.60 1.74
C SER A 209 22.49 -22.93 0.72
N LEU A 210 22.51 -22.22 -0.43
CA LEU A 210 23.55 -22.38 -1.44
C LEU A 210 24.94 -22.01 -0.90
N LEU A 211 25.06 -20.85 -0.25
CA LEU A 211 26.33 -20.42 0.35
C LEU A 211 26.81 -21.38 1.45
N SER A 212 25.90 -21.91 2.27
CA SER A 212 26.22 -22.92 3.28
C SER A 212 26.73 -24.21 2.63
N GLY A 213 26.10 -24.67 1.55
CA GLY A 213 26.56 -25.84 0.78
C GLY A 213 27.96 -25.65 0.18
N VAL A 214 28.22 -24.49 -0.43
CA VAL A 214 29.55 -24.16 -0.97
C VAL A 214 30.59 -24.07 0.15
N GLY A 215 30.25 -23.43 1.28
CA GLY A 215 31.11 -23.33 2.45
C GLY A 215 31.44 -24.69 3.07
N PHE A 216 30.48 -25.62 3.10
CA PHE A 216 30.68 -26.98 3.59
C PHE A 216 31.63 -27.78 2.69
N LEU A 217 31.48 -27.70 1.36
CA LEU A 217 32.41 -28.35 0.43
C LEU A 217 33.83 -27.77 0.53
N TYR A 218 33.94 -26.45 0.70
CA TYR A 218 35.24 -25.80 0.91
C TYR A 218 35.88 -26.22 2.23
N LEU A 219 35.11 -26.38 3.30
CA LEU A 219 35.59 -26.91 4.59
C LEU A 219 36.16 -28.33 4.43
N LEU A 220 35.48 -29.22 3.71
CA LEU A 220 36.00 -30.57 3.43
C LEU A 220 37.33 -30.52 2.68
N TYR A 221 37.45 -29.62 1.70
CA TYR A 221 38.69 -29.39 0.95
C TYR A 221 39.83 -28.88 1.85
N VAL A 222 39.55 -27.91 2.74
CA VAL A 222 40.55 -27.39 3.69
C VAL A 222 40.97 -28.46 4.69
N LEU A 223 40.04 -29.26 5.21
CA LEU A 223 40.35 -30.38 6.12
C LEU A 223 41.21 -31.43 5.43
N TYR A 224 40.93 -31.75 4.17
CA TYR A 224 41.77 -32.64 3.36
C TYR A 224 43.20 -32.09 3.24
N LEU A 225 43.37 -30.83 2.86
CA LEU A 225 44.70 -30.21 2.77
C LEU A 225 45.43 -30.17 4.11
N ALA A 226 44.72 -29.89 5.21
CA ALA A 226 45.31 -29.80 6.54
C ALA A 226 45.79 -31.15 7.09
N ILE A 227 45.15 -32.26 6.72
CA ILE A 227 45.51 -33.61 7.20
C ILE A 227 46.60 -34.25 6.32
N PHE A 228 46.54 -34.02 5.01
CA PHE A 228 47.38 -34.74 4.04
C PHE A 228 48.53 -33.89 3.45
N THR A 229 48.71 -32.62 3.86
CA THR A 229 49.73 -31.73 3.28
C THR A 229 50.34 -30.79 4.34
N GLU A 230 51.67 -30.57 4.31
CA GLU A 230 52.39 -29.74 5.29
C GLU A 230 52.46 -28.23 4.92
N GLY A 231 51.76 -27.79 3.88
CA GLY A 231 52.02 -26.54 3.16
C GLY A 231 50.91 -25.49 3.21
N THR A 232 50.44 -25.05 4.38
CA THR A 232 49.47 -23.93 4.47
C THR A 232 50.11 -22.66 5.04
N THR A 233 50.30 -21.66 4.17
CA THR A 233 50.82 -20.31 4.47
C THR A 233 49.75 -19.21 4.32
N LYS A 234 50.04 -18.00 4.83
CA LYS A 234 49.12 -16.91 5.20
C LYS A 234 48.02 -16.58 4.16
N GLY A 235 46.81 -17.08 4.40
CA GLY A 235 45.56 -16.68 3.75
C GLY A 235 44.76 -15.60 4.49
N TRP A 236 45.38 -14.84 5.41
CA TRP A 236 44.66 -13.92 6.30
C TRP A 236 43.86 -12.83 5.57
N PRO A 237 44.37 -12.14 4.53
CA PRO A 237 43.59 -11.12 3.82
C PRO A 237 42.39 -11.70 3.05
N SER A 238 42.54 -12.88 2.42
CA SER A 238 41.44 -13.55 1.71
C SER A 238 40.40 -14.12 2.67
N LEU A 239 40.84 -14.63 3.83
CA LEU A 239 39.94 -15.13 4.88
C LEU A 239 39.11 -14.00 5.49
N ILE A 240 39.73 -12.84 5.76
CA ILE A 240 39.02 -11.62 6.18
C ILE A 240 38.06 -11.13 5.09
N GLY A 241 38.48 -11.12 3.82
CA GLY A 241 37.62 -10.72 2.71
C GLY A 241 36.38 -11.59 2.58
N ILE A 242 36.54 -12.92 2.62
CA ILE A 242 35.43 -13.88 2.61
C ILE A 242 34.53 -13.68 3.83
N MET A 243 35.12 -13.51 5.02
CA MET A 243 34.38 -13.33 6.27
C MET A 243 33.54 -12.04 6.25
N PHE A 244 34.06 -10.94 5.71
CA PHE A 244 33.29 -9.70 5.55
C PHE A 244 32.14 -9.85 4.56
N ILE A 245 32.36 -10.50 3.42
CA ILE A 245 31.30 -10.77 2.44
C ILE A 245 30.22 -11.65 3.05
N PHE A 246 30.60 -12.73 3.74
CA PHE A 246 29.67 -13.67 4.35
C PHE A 246 28.86 -13.00 5.47
N ASN A 247 29.52 -12.23 6.34
CA ASN A 247 28.83 -11.44 7.36
C ASN A 247 27.92 -10.37 6.76
N GLY A 248 28.32 -9.72 5.66
CA GLY A 248 27.47 -8.81 4.91
C GLY A 248 26.18 -9.49 4.42
N PHE A 249 26.30 -10.71 3.85
CA PHE A 249 25.13 -11.50 3.47
C PHE A 249 24.25 -11.87 4.68
N VAL A 250 24.84 -12.32 5.78
CA VAL A 250 24.10 -12.65 7.01
C VAL A 250 23.32 -11.44 7.53
N LEU A 251 23.93 -10.26 7.56
CA LEU A 251 23.27 -9.02 7.95
C LEU A 251 22.12 -8.64 7.01
N ILE A 252 22.27 -8.84 5.70
CA ILE A 252 21.18 -8.65 4.73
C ILE A 252 20.03 -9.63 5.01
N MET A 253 20.33 -10.92 5.24
CA MET A 253 19.29 -11.92 5.53
C MET A 253 18.57 -11.63 6.84
N LEU A 254 19.30 -11.22 7.89
CA LEU A 254 18.74 -10.78 9.16
C LEU A 254 17.88 -9.52 8.99
N GLY A 255 18.29 -8.57 8.13
CA GLY A 255 17.50 -7.40 7.78
C GLY A 255 16.17 -7.78 7.12
N ILE A 256 16.18 -8.72 6.16
CA ILE A 256 14.96 -9.24 5.53
C ILE A 256 14.09 -9.91 6.59
N LEU A 257 14.64 -10.80 7.42
CA LEU A 257 13.87 -11.48 8.47
C LEU A 257 13.28 -10.50 9.48
N GLY A 258 14.05 -9.49 9.90
CA GLY A 258 13.61 -8.42 10.79
C GLY A 258 12.43 -7.62 10.24
N GLU A 259 12.38 -7.40 8.92
CA GLU A 259 11.25 -6.75 8.25
C GLU A 259 9.95 -7.57 8.38
N TYR A 260 10.01 -8.89 8.17
CA TYR A 260 8.83 -9.76 8.34
C TYR A 260 8.43 -9.93 9.81
N VAL A 261 9.40 -10.07 10.72
CA VAL A 261 9.13 -10.12 12.17
C VAL A 261 8.51 -8.81 12.64
N GLY A 262 8.98 -7.67 12.14
CA GLY A 262 8.39 -6.36 12.41
C GLY A 262 6.93 -6.26 11.95
N ARG A 263 6.60 -6.80 10.77
CA ARG A 263 5.21 -6.87 10.28
C ARG A 263 4.35 -7.75 11.16
N ILE A 264 4.82 -8.95 11.54
CA ILE A 264 4.12 -9.84 12.48
C ILE A 264 3.90 -9.13 13.83
N TYR A 265 4.90 -8.41 14.32
CA TYR A 265 4.80 -7.62 15.54
C TYR A 265 3.74 -6.51 15.42
N ASP A 266 3.66 -5.81 14.29
CA ASP A 266 2.63 -4.80 14.05
C ASP A 266 1.22 -5.41 14.01
N GLU A 267 1.03 -6.56 13.35
CA GLU A 267 -0.27 -7.25 13.29
C GLU A 267 -0.74 -7.75 14.68
N THR A 268 0.20 -8.19 15.51
CA THR A 268 -0.09 -8.73 16.86
C THR A 268 -0.33 -7.65 17.92
N LYS A 269 0.17 -6.42 17.74
CA LYS A 269 -0.05 -5.30 18.70
C LYS A 269 -1.51 -4.98 19.00
N GLY A 270 -2.41 -5.23 18.05
CA GLY A 270 -3.83 -4.94 18.23
C GLY A 270 -4.19 -3.45 18.34
N ARG A 271 -3.31 -2.56 17.89
CA ARG A 271 -3.62 -1.12 17.83
C ARG A 271 -4.62 -0.85 16.71
N PRO A 272 -5.57 0.08 16.90
CA PRO A 272 -6.44 0.51 15.81
C PRO A 272 -5.64 1.26 14.73
N LEU A 273 -6.10 1.18 13.49
CA LEU A 273 -5.47 1.84 12.33
C LEU A 273 -5.41 3.36 12.48
N TYR A 274 -6.47 3.95 13.04
CA TYR A 274 -6.61 5.38 13.25
C TYR A 274 -7.40 5.68 14.52
N ILE A 275 -7.32 6.93 14.95
CA ILE A 275 -8.10 7.46 16.07
C ILE A 275 -8.79 8.72 15.58
N VAL A 276 -10.10 8.74 15.68
CA VAL A 276 -10.93 9.90 15.34
C VAL A 276 -11.00 10.83 16.55
N ARG A 277 -10.73 12.12 16.33
CA ARG A 277 -10.90 13.18 17.32
C ARG A 277 -12.34 13.67 17.35
N GLU A 278 -12.90 13.95 16.18
CA GLU A 278 -14.23 14.53 16.02
C GLU A 278 -14.85 14.04 14.70
N CYS A 279 -16.19 13.93 14.67
CA CYS A 279 -16.98 13.72 13.46
C CYS A 279 -18.01 14.83 13.31
N CYS A 280 -18.31 15.24 12.08
CA CYS A 280 -19.45 16.11 11.77
C CYS A 280 -20.43 15.39 10.84
N ASN A 281 -21.73 15.49 11.14
CA ASN A 281 -22.82 14.82 10.41
C ASN A 281 -22.68 13.29 10.28
N ILE A 282 -21.88 12.64 11.15
CA ILE A 282 -21.73 11.19 11.23
C ILE A 282 -21.74 10.76 12.69
N GLU A 283 -22.44 9.67 13.00
CA GLU A 283 -22.32 9.04 14.31
C GLU A 283 -20.92 8.46 14.50
N MET A 284 -20.27 8.86 15.58
CA MET A 284 -18.95 8.35 15.93
C MET A 284 -19.07 6.87 16.27
N ARG A 285 -18.45 6.02 15.45
CA ARG A 285 -18.41 4.58 15.73
C ARG A 285 -17.27 4.36 16.71
N ARG A 286 -17.57 3.83 17.90
CA ARG A 286 -16.54 3.24 18.75
C ARG A 286 -16.01 2.02 18.01
N MET A 287 -14.86 2.17 17.39
CA MET A 287 -14.13 1.06 16.80
C MET A 287 -13.54 0.31 17.99
N ASP A 288 -14.27 -0.69 18.50
CA ASP A 288 -13.76 -1.57 19.54
C ASP A 288 -12.45 -2.18 19.05
N ALA A 289 -11.43 -2.14 19.91
CA ALA A 289 -10.14 -2.73 19.62
C ALA A 289 -10.32 -4.24 19.45
N LYS A 290 -10.55 -4.67 18.19
CA LYS A 290 -10.64 -6.05 17.73
C LYS A 290 -11.77 -6.89 18.35
N GLN A 291 -12.87 -7.05 17.60
CA GLN A 291 -13.68 -8.29 17.56
C GLN A 291 -12.88 -9.50 17.02
N THR A 292 -11.60 -9.62 17.38
CA THR A 292 -10.72 -10.72 16.97
C THR A 292 -10.61 -11.80 18.05
N SER A 293 -11.12 -11.58 19.26
CA SER A 293 -11.04 -12.59 20.34
C SER A 293 -12.16 -13.62 20.37
N GLU A 294 -13.17 -13.54 19.50
CA GLU A 294 -14.29 -14.52 19.45
C GLU A 294 -14.24 -15.48 18.26
N ARG A 295 -13.16 -15.47 17.45
CA ARG A 295 -13.06 -16.29 16.24
C ARG A 295 -11.73 -17.01 16.09
N LEU A 296 -11.33 -17.71 17.14
CA LEU A 296 -10.42 -18.86 17.07
C LEU A 296 -11.15 -20.09 17.60
#